data_AF-A0A349TSW3-F1
#
_entry.id   AF-A0A349TSW3-F1
#
_cell.length_a   1.000
_cell.length_b   1.000
_cell.length_c   1.000
_cell.angle_alpha   90.00
_cell.angle_beta   90.00
_cell.angle_gamma   90.00
#
_symmetry.space_group_name_H-M   'P 1'
#
loop_
_entity.id
_entity.type
_entity.pdbx_description
1 polymer ?
#
loop_
_entity_poly.entity_id
_entity_poly.type
_entity_poly.pdbx_seq_one_letter_code
_entity_poly.pdbx_strand_id
1 'polypeptide(L)' 'MRRQIFVNGKPHYASAMLVGIVQNFIEHNYKTAEIAAEINRSTAFTHALVVSIKDETQMERAA' A
#
# COMPACT_ATOMS: atom_id res chain seq x y z
N MET A 1 6.39 7.28 10.82
CA MET A 1 6.81 7.59 9.45
C MET A 1 5.59 7.80 8.55
N ARG A 2 5.72 8.53 7.43
CA ARG A 2 4.70 8.67 6.38
C ARG A 2 5.27 8.09 5.09
N ARG A 3 4.54 7.21 4.42
CA ARG A 3 4.94 6.61 3.15
C ARG A 3 4.43 7.47 2.00
N GLN A 4 5.35 7.97 1.17
CA GLN A 4 4.99 8.67 -0.06
C GLN A 4 4.74 7.66 -1.17
N ILE A 5 3.63 7.84 -1.89
CA ILE A 5 3.27 7.05 -3.08
C ILE A 5 2.87 8.00 -4.20
N PHE A 6 2.91 7.53 -5.44
CA PHE A 6 2.47 8.31 -6.60
C PHE A 6 1.22 7.69 -7.21
N VAL A 7 0.16 8.47 -7.32
CA VAL A 7 -1.11 8.07 -7.93
C VAL A 7 -1.38 9.00 -9.09
N ASN A 8 -1.45 8.47 -10.31
CA ASN A 8 -1.64 9.25 -11.53
C ASN A 8 -0.64 10.43 -11.65
N GLY A 9 0.63 10.20 -11.29
CA GLY A 9 1.70 11.20 -11.33
C GLY A 9 1.68 12.23 -10.20
N LYS A 10 0.71 12.17 -9.27
CA LYS A 10 0.64 13.09 -8.12
C LYS A 10 1.14 12.42 -6.85
N PRO A 11 1.90 13.13 -5.99
CA PRO A 11 2.33 12.59 -4.72
C PRO A 11 1.15 12.50 -3.75
N HIS A 12 1.06 11.36 -3.07
CA HIS A 12 0.13 11.11 -1.97
C HIS A 12 0.90 10.55 -0.78
N TYR A 13 0.32 10.67 0.41
CA TYR A 13 0.94 10.18 1.64
C TYR A 13 0.00 9.22 2.39
N ALA A 14 0.55 8.07 2.77
CA ALA A 14 -0.08 7.11 3.66
C ALA A 14 0.55 7.23 5.07
N SER A 15 -0.29 7.20 6.11
CA SER A 15 0.18 7.13 7.49
C SER A 15 0.77 5.75 7.78
N ALA A 16 1.68 5.65 8.76
CA ALA A 16 2.21 4.35 9.20
C ALA A 16 1.10 3.37 9.61
N MET A 17 0.03 3.87 10.26
CA MET A 17 -1.12 3.05 10.62
C MET A 17 -1.81 2.45 9.38
N LEU A 18 -2.05 3.27 8.34
CA LEU A 18 -2.66 2.79 7.10
C LEU A 18 -1.76 1.79 6.38
N VAL A 19 -0.44 2.03 6.38
CA VAL A 19 0.55 1.09 5.83
C VAL A 19 0.46 -0.27 6.54
N GLY A 20 0.44 -0.28 7.88
CA GLY A 20 0.33 -1.52 8.65
C GLY A 20 -0.97 -2.29 8.39
N ILE A 21 -2.09 -1.59 8.25
CA ILE A 21 -3.39 -2.20 7.89
C ILE A 21 -3.30 -2.86 6.50
N VAL A 22 -2.80 -2.13 5.50
CA VAL A 22 -2.67 -2.66 4.13
C VAL A 22 -1.67 -3.81 4.06
N GLN A 23 -0.57 -3.74 4.81
CA GLN A 23 0.40 -4.82 4.90
C GLN A 23 -0.26 -6.10 5.46
N ASN A 24 -1.00 -5.99 6.57
CA ASN A 24 -1.72 -7.12 7.13
C ASN A 24 -2.69 -7.75 6.11
N PHE A 25 -3.40 -6.94 5.32
CA PHE A 25 -4.27 -7.47 4.26
C PHE A 25 -3.51 -8.16 3.12
N ILE A 26 -2.34 -7.62 2.72
CA ILE A 26 -1.47 -8.27 1.73
C ILE A 26 -1.02 -9.65 2.24
N GLU A 27 -0.61 -9.75 3.50
CA GLU A 27 -0.18 -11.00 4.13
C GLU A 27 -1.31 -12.03 4.22
N HIS A 28 -2.57 -11.57 4.33
CA HIS A 28 -3.77 -12.40 4.27
C HIS A 28 -4.31 -12.63 2.85
N ASN A 29 -3.54 -12.31 1.80
CA ASN A 29 -3.87 -12.50 0.39
C ASN A 29 -5.12 -11.76 -0.12
N TYR A 30 -5.48 -10.62 0.49
CA TYR A 30 -6.55 -9.78 -0.03
C TYR A 30 -6.18 -9.19 -1.38
N LYS A 31 -7.16 -9.11 -2.30
CA LYS A 31 -7.01 -8.43 -3.58
C LYS A 31 -7.06 -6.91 -3.39
N THR A 32 -6.40 -6.18 -4.27
CA THR A 32 -6.34 -4.70 -4.22
C THR A 32 -7.73 -4.05 -4.20
N ALA A 33 -8.73 -4.63 -4.87
CA ALA A 33 -10.10 -4.13 -4.84
C ALA A 33 -10.76 -4.30 -3.46
N GLU A 34 -10.52 -5.43 -2.79
CA GLU A 34 -11.02 -5.71 -1.44
C GLU A 34 -10.36 -4.76 -0.43
N ILE A 35 -9.04 -4.62 -0.50
CA ILE A 35 -8.30 -3.66 0.34
C ILE A 35 -8.84 -2.24 0.14
N ALA A 36 -9.12 -1.84 -1.10
CA ALA A 36 -9.63 -0.51 -1.42
C ALA A 36 -11.00 -0.23 -0.77
N ALA A 37 -11.87 -1.23 -0.74
CA ALA A 37 -13.14 -1.17 -0.03
C ALA A 37 -12.93 -1.05 1.49
N GLU A 38 -12.06 -1.88 2.07
CA GLU A 38 -11.78 -1.89 3.51
C GLU A 38 -11.18 -0.56 4.03
N ILE A 39 -10.25 0.04 3.28
CA ILE A 39 -9.62 1.30 3.68
C ILE A 39 -10.38 2.54 3.19
N ASN A 40 -11.52 2.35 2.51
CA ASN A 40 -12.34 3.39 1.89
C ASN A 40 -11.50 4.38 1.05
N ARG A 41 -10.77 3.85 0.07
CA ARG A 41 -9.94 4.62 -0.87
C ARG A 41 -10.12 4.10 -2.30
N SER A 42 -9.75 4.93 -3.27
CA SER A 42 -9.76 4.51 -4.68
C SER A 42 -8.82 3.34 -4.93
N THR A 43 -9.17 2.47 -5.87
CA THR A 43 -8.33 1.34 -6.29
C THR A 43 -6.96 1.79 -6.79
N ALA A 44 -6.87 2.96 -7.46
CA ALA A 44 -5.61 3.51 -7.93
C ALA A 44 -4.65 3.86 -6.77
N PHE A 45 -5.17 4.49 -5.71
CA PHE A 45 -4.41 4.77 -4.50
C PHE A 45 -3.95 3.47 -3.83
N THR A 46 -4.88 2.53 -3.66
CA THR A 46 -4.59 1.25 -3.00
C THR A 46 -3.57 0.44 -3.77
N HIS A 47 -3.66 0.41 -5.10
CA HIS A 47 -2.69 -0.27 -5.95
C HIS A 47 -1.28 0.30 -5.78
N ALA A 48 -1.13 1.63 -5.86
CA ALA A 48 0.16 2.30 -5.66
C ALA A 48 0.73 2.01 -4.26
N LEU A 49 -0.12 1.96 -3.24
CA LEU A 49 0.29 1.63 -1.88
C LEU A 49 0.73 0.17 -1.73
N VAL A 50 -0.02 -0.77 -2.31
CA VAL A 50 0.32 -2.20 -2.29
C VAL A 50 1.66 -2.46 -2.98
N VAL A 51 1.88 -1.86 -4.16
CA VAL A 51 3.16 -1.97 -4.88
C VAL A 51 4.30 -1.42 -4.03
N SER A 52 4.15 -0.21 -3.48
CA SER A 52 5.19 0.40 -2.65
C SER A 52 5.54 -0.41 -1.40
N ILE A 53 4.57 -1.09 -0.77
CA ILE A 53 4.81 -1.97 0.39
C ILE A 53 5.55 -3.25 -0.03
N LYS A 54 5.16 -3.84 -1.17
CA LYS A 54 5.80 -5.05 -1.69
C LYS A 54 7.24 -4.79 -2.13
N ASP A 55 7.51 -3.66 -2.75
CA ASP A 55 8.86 -3.29 -3.21
C ASP A 55 9.83 -3.17 -2.03
N GLU A 56 9.41 -2.55 -0.92
CA GLU A 56 10.21 -2.46 0.30
C GLU A 56 10.52 -3.84 0.90
N THR A 57 9.52 -4.72 0.99
CA THR A 57 9.73 -6.08 1.51
C THR A 57 10.63 -6.94 0.62
N GLN A 58 10.69 -6.68 -0.69
CA GLN A 58 11.65 -7.34 -1.56
C GLN A 58 13.07 -6.79 -1.38
N MET A 59 13.23 -5.48 -1.19
CA MET A 59 14.55 -4.88 -0.92
C MET A 59 15.13 -5.34 0.41
N GLU A 60 14.32 -5.45 1.47
CA GLU A 60 14.76 -5.98 2.77
C GLU A 60 15.18 -7.45 2.72
N ARG A 61 14.63 -8.24 1.79
CA ARG A 61 15.03 -9.65 1.59
C ARG A 61 16.30 -9.81 0.76
N ALA A 62 16.70 -8.78 0.03
CA ALA A 62 17.86 -8.80 -0.86
C ALA A 62 19.14 -8.20 -0.23
N ALA A 63 19.04 -7.62 0.96
CA ALA A 63 20.14 -7.04 1.74
C ALA A 63 20.63 -8.02 2.82
#